data_AF-A0A2H4QGL0-F1
#
_entry.id   AF-A0A2H4QGL0-F1
#
_cell.length_a   1.000
_cell.length_b   1.000
_cell.length_c   1.000
_cell.angle_alpha   90.00
_cell.angle_beta   90.00
_cell.angle_gamma   90.00
#
_symmetry.space_group_name_H-M   'P 1'
#
loop_
_entity.id
_entity.type
_entity.pdbx_description
1 polymer ?
#
loop_
_entity_poly.entity_id
_entity_poly.type
_entity_poly.pdbx_seq_one_letter_code
_entity_poly.pdbx_strand_id
1 'polypeptide(L)' 'LKLATPTYGDLNHLVSIVMSGITTCLRFPGQLNSDLRKLAVNMVPFPRLHFFMVGFAPLTARGSQQYRAIT' A
#
# COMPACT_ATOMS: atom_id res chain seq x y z
N LEU A 1 -14.91 -6.86 -5.50
CA LEU A 1 -14.81 -6.27 -4.14
C LEU A 1 -16.20 -5.81 -3.64
N LYS A 2 -17.25 -6.61 -3.79
CA LYS A 2 -18.60 -6.27 -3.29
C LYS A 2 -18.93 -7.29 -2.21
N LEU A 3 -18.66 -6.94 -0.95
CA LEU A 3 -19.10 -7.73 0.19
C LEU A 3 -20.43 -7.17 0.67
N ALA A 4 -21.41 -8.03 0.93
CA ALA A 4 -22.72 -7.63 1.41
C ALA A 4 -22.66 -7.05 2.84
N THR A 5 -21.72 -7.53 3.66
CA THR A 5 -21.49 -7.07 5.03
C THR A 5 -19.98 -6.94 5.29
N PRO A 6 -19.37 -5.77 5.01
CA PRO A 6 -17.95 -5.57 5.28
C PRO A 6 -17.69 -5.57 6.79
N THR A 7 -16.64 -6.27 7.22
CA THR A 7 -16.21 -6.31 8.63
C THR A 7 -14.95 -5.47 8.85
N TYR A 8 -14.65 -5.10 10.11
CA TYR A 8 -13.36 -4.46 10.43
C TYR A 8 -12.16 -5.33 10.02
N GLY A 9 -12.31 -6.66 9.99
CA GLY A 9 -11.27 -7.56 9.49
C GLY A 9 -10.96 -7.34 8.00
N ASP A 10 -11.95 -7.02 7.18
CA ASP A 10 -11.74 -6.70 5.76
C ASP A 10 -11.03 -5.37 5.56
N LEU A 11 -11.38 -4.37 6.38
CA LEU A 11 -10.71 -3.07 6.37
C LEU A 11 -9.26 -3.18 6.84
N ASN A 12 -9.02 -3.86 7.96
CA ASN A 12 -7.68 -4.05 8.51
C ASN A 12 -6.78 -4.83 7.55
N HIS A 13 -7.34 -5.81 6.81
CA HIS A 13 -6.60 -6.53 5.78
C HIS A 13 -6.20 -5.63 4.61
N LEU A 14 -7.07 -4.71 4.17
CA LEU A 14 -6.74 -3.75 3.11
C LEU A 14 -5.64 -2.79 3.59
N VAL A 15 -5.77 -2.25 4.81
CA VAL A 15 -4.79 -1.34 5.40
C VAL A 15 -3.44 -2.04 5.58
N SER A 16 -3.41 -3.30 6.03
CA SER A 16 -2.16 -4.03 6.24
C SER A 16 -1.41 -4.28 4.93
N ILE A 17 -2.11 -4.61 3.84
CA ILE A 17 -1.51 -4.75 2.50
C ILE A 17 -0.89 -3.42 2.06
N VAL A 18 -1.64 -2.33 2.15
CA VAL A 18 -1.18 -1.00 1.77
C VAL A 18 0.07 -0.59 2.55
N MET A 19 0.05 -0.77 3.88
CA MET A 19 1.19 -0.45 4.75
C MET A 19 2.42 -1.32 4.46
N SER A 20 2.20 -2.60 4.16
CA SER A 20 3.28 -3.49 3.73
C SER A 20 3.89 -3.00 2.40
N GLY A 21 3.08 -2.52 1.46
CA GLY A 21 3.51 -1.96 0.19
C GLY A 21 4.42 -0.74 0.36
N ILE A 22 3.98 0.25 1.14
CA ILE A 22 4.75 1.49 1.41
C ILE A 22 6.11 1.20 2.03
N THR A 23 6.18 0.22 2.93
CA THR A 23 7.42 -0.12 3.63
C THR A 23 8.33 -1.07 2.85
N THR A 24 7.94 -1.53 1.65
CA THR A 24 8.73 -2.47 0.86
C THR A 24 10.11 -1.90 0.51
N CYS A 25 10.20 -0.61 0.16
CA CYS A 25 11.46 0.07 -0.13
C CYS A 25 12.41 0.17 1.06
N LEU A 26 11.89 0.05 2.30
CA LEU A 26 12.68 0.05 3.53
C LEU A 26 13.10 -1.38 3.93
N ARG A 27 12.27 -2.38 3.60
CA ARG A 27 12.46 -3.78 4.01
C ARG A 27 13.32 -4.56 3.03
N PHE A 28 13.31 -4.19 1.76
CA PHE A 28 14.06 -4.88 0.70
C PHE A 28 15.00 -3.90 0.00
N PRO A 29 16.18 -4.36 -0.44
CA PRO A 29 17.14 -3.50 -1.12
C PRO A 29 16.54 -2.98 -2.44
N GLY A 30 16.48 -1.66 -2.58
CA GLY A 30 15.99 -0.97 -3.76
C GLY A 30 16.73 0.34 -3.97
N GLN A 31 16.85 0.80 -5.22
CA GLN A 31 17.62 2.01 -5.55
C GLN A 31 16.83 3.31 -5.32
N LEU A 32 15.49 3.25 -5.31
CA LEU A 32 14.60 4.41 -5.21
C LEU A 32 13.80 4.37 -3.89
N ASN A 33 13.69 5.51 -3.20
CA ASN A 33 12.99 5.66 -1.91
C ASN A 33 13.43 4.67 -0.81
N SER A 34 14.70 4.25 -0.83
CA SER A 34 15.29 3.28 0.11
C SER A 34 15.20 3.71 1.58
N ASP A 35 15.05 5.02 1.82
CA ASP A 35 15.09 5.62 3.14
C ASP A 35 13.89 6.57 3.29
N LEU A 36 13.31 6.64 4.50
CA LEU A 36 12.18 7.53 4.81
C LEU A 36 12.48 9.00 4.46
N ARG A 37 13.73 9.44 4.61
CA ARG A 37 14.17 10.79 4.22
C ARG A 37 14.05 11.03 2.72
N LYS A 38 14.42 10.06 1.87
CA LYS A 38 14.29 10.18 0.40
C LYS A 38 12.84 10.20 -0.04
N LEU A 39 12.00 9.38 0.60
CA LEU A 39 10.56 9.39 0.35
C LEU A 39 9.94 10.76 0.67
N ALA A 40 10.29 11.34 1.83
CA ALA A 40 9.82 12.67 2.22
C ALA A 40 10.29 13.76 1.25
N VAL A 41 11.56 13.74 0.83
CA VAL A 41 12.11 14.72 -0.13
C VAL A 41 11.41 14.65 -1.49
N ASN A 42 11.14 13.44 -1.98
CA ASN A 42 10.52 13.27 -3.30
C ASN A 42 9.03 13.61 -3.32
N MET A 43 8.32 13.42 -2.21
CA MET A 43 6.85 13.49 -2.16
C MET A 43 6.32 14.73 -1.43
N VAL A 44 7.16 15.47 -0.68
CA VAL A 44 6.75 16.68 0.07
C VAL A 44 7.44 17.93 -0.49
N PRO A 45 6.83 18.64 -1.44
CA PRO A 45 7.39 19.89 -1.99
C PRO A 45 7.29 21.07 -1.02
N PHE A 46 6.34 21.05 -0.08
CA PHE A 46 6.16 22.08 0.94
C PHE A 46 5.95 21.46 2.33
N PRO A 47 6.58 21.97 3.41
CA PRO A 47 6.51 21.36 4.74
C PRO A 47 5.09 21.16 5.30
N ARG A 48 4.15 22.02 4.90
CA ARG A 48 2.74 21.95 5.33
C ARG A 48 1.90 20.96 4.54
N LEU A 49 2.37 20.48 3.39
CA LEU A 49 1.67 19.55 2.49
C LEU A 49 2.29 18.16 2.56
N HIS A 50 2.23 17.53 3.73
CA HIS A 50 2.81 16.21 4.00
C HIS A 50 1.75 15.11 4.24
N PHE A 51 0.47 15.39 3.96
CA PHE A 51 -0.61 14.40 4.06
C PHE A 51 -0.72 13.62 2.76
N PHE A 52 -0.42 12.32 2.81
CA PHE A 52 -0.47 11.45 1.65
C PHE A 52 -1.81 10.74 1.52
N MET A 53 -2.35 10.70 0.30
CA MET A 53 -3.42 9.79 -0.08
C MET A 53 -2.78 8.49 -0.56
N VAL A 54 -3.04 7.38 0.13
CA VAL A 54 -2.45 6.08 -0.20
C VAL A 54 -3.46 5.22 -0.96
N GLY A 55 -3.00 4.59 -2.04
CA GLY A 55 -3.78 3.64 -2.82
C GLY A 55 -2.97 2.39 -3.11
N PHE A 56 -3.66 1.27 -3.32
CA PHE A 56 -3.05 0.01 -3.72
C PHE A 56 -3.84 -0.59 -4.88
N ALA A 57 -3.12 -1.07 -5.89
CA ALA A 57 -3.65 -1.88 -6.97
C ALA A 57 -2.74 -3.10 -7.13
N PRO A 58 -3.30 -4.31 -7.32
CA PRO A 58 -4.72 -4.62 -7.57
C PRO A 58 -5.57 -4.81 -6.28
N LEU A 59 -6.83 -4.36 -6.32
CA LEU A 59 -7.82 -4.64 -5.26
C LEU A 59 -8.55 -5.97 -5.53
N THR A 60 -7.96 -7.07 -5.07
CA THR A 60 -8.54 -8.41 -5.27
C THR A 60 -9.52 -8.79 -4.17
N ALA A 61 -10.66 -9.39 -4.54
CA ALA A 61 -11.54 -10.01 -3.56
C ALA A 61 -10.92 -11.33 -3.05
N ARG A 62 -11.19 -11.71 -1.80
CA ARG A 62 -10.62 -12.94 -1.20
C ARG A 62 -10.88 -14.19 -2.05
N GLY A 63 -12.07 -14.32 -2.65
CA GLY A 63 -12.43 -15.43 -3.53
C GLY A 63 -11.76 -15.41 -4.91
N SER A 64 -11.13 -14.30 -5.29
CA SER A 64 -10.43 -14.14 -6.58
C SER A 64 -8.93 -14.40 -6.48
N GLN A 65 -8.41 -14.67 -5.28
CA GLN A 65 -6.96 -14.87 -5.07
C GLN A 65 -6.41 -16.07 -5.85
N GLN A 66 -7.22 -17.11 -6.01
CA GLN A 66 -6.86 -18.36 -6.69
C GLN A 66 -6.73 -18.21 -8.21
N TYR A 67 -7.27 -17.12 -8.79
CA TYR A 67 -7.19 -16.81 -10.23
C TYR A 67 -6.06 -15.83 -10.58
N ARG A 68 -5.13 -15.56 -9.64
CA ARG A 68 -3.93 -14.78 -9.94
C ARG A 68 -3.00 -15.62 -10.82
N ALA A 69 -2.71 -15.13 -12.03
CA ALA A 69 -1.49 -15.52 -12.72
C ALA A 69 -0.32 -15.10 -11.82
N ILE A 70 0.41 -16.09 -11.32
CA ILE A 70 1.65 -15.87 -10.59
C ILE A 70 2.67 -15.50 -11.65
N THR A 71 3.00 -14.21 -11.75
CA THR A 71 4.14 -13.73 -12.53
C THR A 71 5.10 -13.07 -11.57
#